data_AF-X1DK88-F1
#
_entry.id   AF-X1DK88-F1
#
_cell.length_a   1.000
_cell.length_b   1.000
_cell.length_c   1.000
_cell.angle_alpha   90.00
_cell.angle_beta   90.00
_cell.angle_gamma   90.00
#
_symmetry.space_group_name_H-M   'P 1'
#
loop_
_entity.id
_entity.type
_entity.pdbx_description
1 polymer ?
#
loop_
_entity_poly.entity_id
_entity_poly.type
_entity_poly.pdbx_seq_one_letter_code
_entity_poly.pdbx_strand_id
1 'polypeptide(L)'
;HPFTDGSINPQDILHILGKEAVQRYLVDEVQKVYRSQGVNINNKHLETIAHQMLTKVCIDSSGDTELVPGELIDRFRYEDINAKVLAEGGEPATAHIVLLGITRASLNTDSWLSAASFQDMQYILRVDRAIG
;
A
#
# COMPACT_ATOMS: atom_id res chain seq x y z
N HIS A 1 -16.68 26.59 13.60
CA HIS A 1 -16.08 25.42 14.26
C HIS A 1 -15.90 24.32 13.23
N PRO A 2 -14.68 23.93 12.86
CA PRO A 2 -14.47 22.71 12.09
C PRO A 2 -14.72 21.51 12.99
N PHE A 3 -15.69 20.69 12.62
CA PHE A 3 -15.93 19.36 13.18
C PHE A 3 -14.86 18.41 12.66
N THR A 4 -13.91 18.04 13.52
CA THR A 4 -13.61 16.66 13.95
C THR A 4 -12.21 16.62 14.54
N ASP A 5 -12.13 16.39 15.84
CA ASP A 5 -10.94 15.97 16.59
C ASP A 5 -10.62 14.49 16.30
N GLY A 6 -10.79 14.07 15.04
CA GLY A 6 -10.70 12.69 14.57
C GLY A 6 -9.57 12.56 13.57
N SER A 7 -8.85 11.43 13.62
CA SER A 7 -7.81 11.13 12.63
C SER A 7 -8.40 11.18 11.23
N ILE A 8 -7.74 11.92 10.33
CA ILE A 8 -8.15 11.96 8.93
C ILE A 8 -7.94 10.56 8.34
N ASN A 9 -8.95 10.00 7.67
CA ASN A 9 -8.83 8.70 7.03
C ASN A 9 -7.87 8.81 5.83
N PRO A 10 -6.74 8.08 5.82
CA PRO A 10 -5.80 8.11 4.69
C PRO A 10 -6.42 7.69 3.35
N GLN A 11 -7.46 6.85 3.36
CA GLN A 11 -8.14 6.44 2.12
C GLN A 11 -8.89 7.62 1.48
N ASP A 12 -9.49 8.47 2.29
CA ASP A 12 -10.19 9.67 1.81
C ASP A 12 -9.18 10.68 1.24
N ILE A 13 -8.02 10.83 1.89
CA ILE A 13 -6.92 11.64 1.37
C ILE A 13 -6.44 11.10 0.02
N LEU A 14 -6.26 9.79 -0.11
CA LEU A 14 -5.82 9.18 -1.36
C LEU A 14 -6.83 9.43 -2.49
N HIS A 15 -8.13 9.31 -2.20
CA HIS A 15 -9.19 9.49 -3.20
C HIS A 15 -9.34 10.96 -3.64
N ILE A 16 -9.22 11.91 -2.71
CA ILE A 16 -9.49 13.34 -2.95
C ILE A 16 -8.23 14.10 -3.38
N LEU A 17 -7.10 13.84 -2.70
CA LEU A 17 -5.86 14.61 -2.81
C LEU A 17 -4.71 13.82 -3.46
N GLY A 18 -4.87 12.51 -3.65
CA GLY A 18 -3.90 11.67 -4.36
C GLY A 18 -2.74 11.15 -3.51
N LYS A 19 -1.84 10.42 -4.19
CA LYS A 19 -0.74 9.65 -3.58
C LYS A 19 0.24 10.53 -2.79
N GLU A 20 0.66 11.66 -3.32
CA GLU A 20 1.65 12.52 -2.66
C GLU A 20 1.13 13.08 -1.34
N ALA A 21 -0.15 13.48 -1.32
CA ALA A 21 -0.80 13.99 -0.11
C ALA A 21 -0.88 12.91 0.98
N VAL A 22 -1.26 11.68 0.61
CA VAL A 22 -1.35 10.58 1.59
C VAL A 22 0.03 10.16 2.10
N GLN A 23 1.07 10.14 1.25
CA GLN A 23 2.43 9.86 1.70
C GLN A 23 2.92 10.88 2.71
N ARG A 24 2.76 12.18 2.42
CA ARG A 24 3.14 13.25 3.35
C ARG A 24 2.38 13.14 4.66
N TYR A 25 1.07 12.91 4.60
CA TYR A 25 0.25 12.71 5.79
C TYR A 25 0.76 11.57 6.66
N LEU A 26 1.05 10.40 6.07
CA LEU A 26 1.56 9.24 6.81
C LEU A 26 2.92 9.52 7.46
N VAL A 27 3.83 10.17 6.74
CA VAL A 27 5.17 10.53 7.27
C VAL A 27 5.02 11.50 8.44
N ASP A 28 4.18 12.54 8.31
CA ASP A 28 3.97 13.55 9.33
C ASP A 28 3.35 12.97 10.61
N GLU A 29 2.33 12.13 10.49
CA GLU A 29 1.67 11.49 11.63
C GLU A 29 2.61 10.54 12.37
N VAL A 30 3.38 9.73 11.66
CA VAL A 30 4.37 8.83 12.28
C VAL A 30 5.47 9.64 12.96
N GLN A 31 5.98 10.70 12.31
CA GLN A 31 7.02 11.54 12.88
C GLN A 31 6.57 12.25 14.16
N LYS A 32 5.31 12.71 14.24
CA LYS A 32 4.74 13.33 15.45
C LYS A 32 4.80 12.36 16.66
N VAL A 33 4.44 11.10 16.44
CA VAL A 33 4.45 10.06 17.50
C VAL A 33 5.86 9.74 17.97
N TYR A 34 6.84 9.64 17.07
CA TYR A 34 8.22 9.36 17.49
C TYR A 34 8.91 10.55 18.14
N ARG A 35 8.65 11.77 17.67
CA ARG A 35 9.15 12.99 18.30
C ARG A 35 8.64 13.15 19.73
N SER A 36 7.38 12.80 20.00
CA SER A 36 6.84 12.86 21.37
C SER A 36 7.48 11.84 22.32
N GLN A 37 8.09 10.78 21.78
CA GLN A 37 8.86 9.77 22.53
C GLN A 37 10.36 10.09 22.60
N GLY A 38 10.80 11.25 22.08
CA GLY A 38 12.21 11.64 22.05
C GLY A 38 13.07 10.88 21.03
N VAL A 39 12.45 10.12 20.12
CA VAL A 39 13.15 9.37 19.08
C VAL A 39 13.19 10.19 17.79
N ASN A 40 14.39 10.44 17.28
CA ASN A 40 14.56 11.09 15.98
C ASN A 40 14.71 10.03 14.88
N ILE A 41 13.65 9.81 14.11
CA ILE A 41 13.69 8.95 12.93
C ILE A 41 13.93 9.80 11.68
N ASN A 42 14.79 9.30 10.79
CA ASN A 42 15.03 9.93 9.50
C ASN A 42 13.81 9.75 8.57
N ASN A 43 13.28 10.85 8.06
CA ASN A 43 12.14 10.90 7.14
C ASN A 43 12.27 9.93 5.96
N LYS A 44 13.47 9.73 5.41
CA LYS A 44 13.68 8.85 4.24
C LYS A 44 13.20 7.41 4.48
N HIS A 45 13.31 6.91 5.72
CA HIS A 45 12.82 5.57 6.06
C HIS A 45 11.29 5.53 6.06
N LEU A 46 10.65 6.52 6.68
CA LEU A 46 9.19 6.66 6.71
C LEU A 46 8.62 6.84 5.29
N GLU A 47 9.27 7.66 4.47
CA GLU A 47 8.92 7.86 3.06
C GLU A 47 8.99 6.56 2.27
N THR A 48 10.04 5.74 2.49
CA THR A 48 10.20 4.44 1.82
C THR A 48 9.09 3.47 2.23
N ILE A 49 8.71 3.44 3.51
CA ILE A 49 7.61 2.59 4.00
C ILE A 49 6.27 3.06 3.41
N ALA A 50 5.98 4.37 3.48
CA ALA A 50 4.76 4.94 2.93
C ALA A 50 4.67 4.73 1.40
N HIS A 51 5.80 4.77 0.70
CA HIS A 51 5.88 4.43 -0.72
C HIS A 51 5.46 2.97 -0.97
N GLN A 52 6.00 2.02 -0.20
CA GLN A 52 5.70 0.60 -0.35
C GLN A 52 4.21 0.27 -0.14
N MET A 53 3.51 1.06 0.69
CA MET A 53 2.07 0.93 0.93
C MET A 53 1.19 1.37 -0.26
N LEU A 54 1.77 2.02 -1.28
CA LEU A 54 1.08 2.64 -2.42
C LEU A 54 1.64 2.17 -3.78
N THR A 55 2.20 0.96 -3.82
CA THR A 55 2.77 0.33 -5.01
C THR A 55 1.76 -0.49 -5.82
N LYS A 56 0.63 -0.87 -5.20
CA LYS A 56 -0.38 -1.72 -5.83
C LYS A 56 -1.58 -0.93 -6.32
N VAL A 57 -2.20 -1.45 -7.37
CA VAL A 57 -3.51 -1.02 -7.89
C VAL A 57 -4.50 -2.17 -7.78
N CYS A 58 -5.78 -1.83 -7.58
CA CYS A 58 -6.88 -2.78 -7.68
C CYS A 58 -7.56 -2.61 -9.04
N ILE A 59 -7.73 -3.70 -9.77
CA ILE A 59 -8.37 -3.68 -11.08
C ILE A 59 -9.87 -3.42 -10.93
N ASP A 60 -10.37 -2.44 -11.66
CA ASP A 60 -11.79 -2.10 -11.73
C ASP A 60 -12.47 -2.79 -12.91
N SER A 61 -11.82 -2.78 -14.08
CA SER A 61 -12.28 -3.47 -15.29
C SER A 61 -11.10 -4.06 -16.05
N SER A 62 -11.31 -5.20 -16.69
CA SER A 62 -10.27 -5.93 -17.42
C SER A 62 -9.94 -5.32 -18.78
N GLY A 63 -10.88 -4.59 -19.41
CA GLY A 63 -10.79 -4.29 -20.83
C GLY A 63 -10.54 -5.57 -21.64
N ASP A 64 -9.63 -5.48 -22.61
CA ASP A 64 -9.11 -6.59 -23.41
C ASP A 64 -7.85 -7.27 -22.80
N THR A 65 -7.47 -6.89 -21.57
CA THR A 65 -6.35 -7.52 -20.86
C THR A 65 -6.76 -8.84 -20.20
N GLU A 66 -5.78 -9.65 -19.77
CA GLU A 66 -6.01 -10.86 -18.97
C GLU A 66 -6.22 -10.57 -17.46
N LEU A 67 -6.27 -9.30 -17.05
CA LEU A 67 -6.37 -8.90 -15.66
C LEU A 67 -7.78 -9.14 -15.10
N VAL A 68 -7.87 -9.54 -13.83
CA VAL A 68 -9.15 -9.87 -13.20
C VAL A 68 -9.65 -8.70 -12.34
N PRO A 69 -10.91 -8.25 -12.49
CA PRO A 69 -11.50 -7.25 -11.59
C PRO A 69 -11.39 -7.67 -10.12
N GLY A 70 -10.95 -6.74 -9.26
CA GLY A 70 -10.66 -6.98 -7.85
C GLY A 70 -9.26 -7.56 -7.57
N GLU A 71 -8.48 -7.90 -8.59
CA GLU A 71 -7.09 -8.33 -8.44
C GLU A 71 -6.21 -7.16 -7.96
N LEU A 72 -5.28 -7.47 -7.04
CA LEU A 72 -4.23 -6.56 -6.65
C LEU A 72 -2.95 -6.87 -7.42
N ILE A 73 -2.52 -5.93 -8.25
CA ILE A 73 -1.31 -6.08 -9.06
C ILE A 73 -0.36 -4.91 -8.84
N ASP A 74 0.93 -5.14 -9.08
CA ASP A 74 1.92 -4.08 -9.09
C ASP A 74 1.58 -3.01 -10.14
N ARG A 75 1.68 -1.74 -9.76
CA ARG A 75 1.37 -0.62 -10.64
C ARG A 75 2.19 -0.65 -11.93
N PHE A 76 3.49 -0.95 -11.86
CA PHE A 76 4.33 -0.97 -13.06
C PHE A 76 3.94 -2.12 -13.98
N ARG A 77 3.64 -3.29 -13.41
CA ARG A 77 3.15 -4.43 -14.19
C ARG A 77 1.80 -4.15 -14.85
N TYR A 78 0.89 -3.47 -14.16
CA TYR A 78 -0.37 -2.99 -14.73
C TYR A 78 -0.13 -2.03 -15.90
N GLU A 79 0.75 -1.03 -15.70
CA GLU A 79 1.11 -0.06 -16.74
C GLU A 79 1.72 -0.74 -17.98
N ASP A 80 2.59 -1.75 -17.79
CA ASP A 80 3.21 -2.53 -18.87
C ASP A 80 2.18 -3.36 -19.66
N ILE A 81 1.23 -4.01 -18.97
CA ILE A 81 0.18 -4.81 -19.62
C ILE A 81 -0.72 -3.91 -20.46
N ASN A 82 -1.15 -2.78 -19.89
CA ASN A 82 -1.98 -1.82 -20.59
C ASN A 82 -1.26 -1.19 -21.79
N ALA A 83 0.03 -0.89 -21.67
CA ALA A 83 0.81 -0.34 -22.77
C ALA A 83 0.84 -1.30 -23.98
N LYS A 84 0.91 -2.62 -23.73
CA LYS A 84 0.88 -3.64 -24.80
C LYS A 84 -0.48 -3.70 -25.48
N VAL A 85 -1.56 -3.81 -24.71
CA VAL A 85 -2.93 -3.88 -25.26
C VAL A 85 -3.27 -2.62 -26.04
N LEU A 86 -2.88 -1.45 -25.54
CA LEU A 86 -3.08 -0.18 -26.24
C LEU A 86 -2.30 -0.12 -27.55
N ALA A 87 -1.06 -0.64 -27.59
CA ALA A 87 -0.25 -0.70 -28.81
C ALA A 87 -0.84 -1.64 -29.88
N GLU A 88 -1.58 -2.66 -29.46
CA GLU A 88 -2.32 -3.59 -30.33
C GLU A 88 -3.70 -3.03 -30.75
N GLY A 89 -4.10 -1.87 -30.21
CA GLY A 89 -5.36 -1.19 -30.52
C GLY A 89 -6.56 -1.67 -29.70
N GLY A 90 -6.32 -2.46 -28.64
CA GLY A 90 -7.37 -2.93 -27.73
C GLY A 90 -7.70 -1.93 -26.62
N GLU A 91 -8.72 -2.25 -25.84
CA GLU A 91 -9.15 -1.50 -24.67
C GLU A 91 -8.31 -1.87 -23.42
N PRO A 92 -7.56 -0.93 -22.82
CA PRO A 92 -6.76 -1.21 -21.63
C PRO A 92 -7.64 -1.41 -20.38
N ALA A 93 -7.12 -2.14 -19.39
CA ALA A 93 -7.78 -2.29 -18.10
C ALA A 93 -7.82 -0.98 -17.31
N THR A 94 -8.88 -0.76 -16.53
CA THR A 94 -8.95 0.36 -15.57
C THR A 94 -8.65 -0.12 -14.16
N ALA A 95 -7.99 0.71 -13.36
CA ALA A 95 -7.65 0.39 -11.98
C ALA A 95 -7.53 1.66 -11.12
N HIS A 96 -7.64 1.51 -9.81
CA HIS A 96 -7.39 2.57 -8.83
C HIS A 96 -6.26 2.19 -7.88
N ILE A 97 -5.52 3.20 -7.40
CA ILE A 97 -4.47 3.01 -6.39
C ILE A 97 -5.13 2.60 -5.08
N VAL A 98 -4.56 1.60 -4.42
CA VAL A 98 -4.97 1.18 -3.08
C VAL A 98 -3.87 1.48 -2.06
N LEU A 99 -4.27 2.05 -0.92
CA LEU A 99 -3.41 2.14 0.25
C LEU A 99 -3.49 0.83 1.04
N LEU A 100 -2.41 0.06 1.03
CA LEU A 100 -2.30 -1.18 1.80
C LEU A 100 -1.70 -0.90 3.19
N GLY A 101 -2.23 -1.54 4.22
CA GLY A 101 -1.56 -1.60 5.52
C GLY A 101 -0.21 -2.32 5.40
N ILE A 102 0.73 -2.00 6.31
CA ILE A 102 2.12 -2.50 6.27
C ILE A 102 2.18 -4.02 6.13
N THR A 103 1.39 -4.78 6.88
CA THR A 103 1.36 -6.25 6.79
C THR A 103 1.01 -6.74 5.39
N ARG A 104 -0.04 -6.16 4.77
CA ARG A 104 -0.44 -6.55 3.42
C ARG A 104 0.61 -6.09 2.41
N ALA A 105 1.17 -4.90 2.56
CA ALA A 105 2.25 -4.40 1.71
C ALA A 105 3.48 -5.32 1.76
N SER A 106 3.86 -5.81 2.94
CA SER A 106 4.99 -6.74 3.13
C SER A 106 4.74 -8.12 2.52
N LEU A 107 3.51 -8.64 2.60
CA LEU A 107 3.14 -9.95 2.04
C LEU A 107 2.97 -9.92 0.51
N ASN A 108 2.73 -8.74 -0.07
CA ASN A 108 2.52 -8.55 -1.51
C ASN A 108 3.79 -8.01 -2.21
N THR A 109 4.96 -8.18 -1.58
CA THR A 109 6.26 -8.02 -2.26
C THR A 109 6.62 -9.33 -2.97
N ASP A 110 7.21 -9.27 -4.16
CA ASP A 110 7.54 -10.43 -5.01
C ASP A 110 8.68 -11.33 -4.47
N SER A 111 8.99 -11.23 -3.17
CA SER A 111 10.03 -12.00 -2.49
C SER A 111 9.41 -13.10 -1.63
N TRP A 112 9.52 -14.34 -2.09
CA TRP A 112 9.09 -15.55 -1.37
C TRP A 112 9.70 -15.65 0.04
N LEU A 113 10.94 -15.19 0.22
CA LEU A 113 11.63 -15.15 1.53
C LEU A 113 11.01 -14.14 2.49
N SER A 114 10.59 -12.98 1.98
CA SER A 114 10.01 -11.91 2.78
C SER A 114 8.62 -12.29 3.28
N ALA A 115 7.79 -12.88 2.42
CA ALA A 115 6.47 -13.36 2.81
C ALA A 115 6.52 -14.51 3.84
N ALA A 116 7.43 -15.49 3.64
CA ALA A 116 7.60 -16.62 4.55
C ALA A 116 8.06 -16.18 5.95
N SER A 117 9.09 -15.33 6.03
CA SER A 117 9.65 -14.86 7.32
C SER A 117 8.60 -14.13 8.19
N PHE A 118 7.68 -13.38 7.57
CA PHE A 118 6.59 -12.71 8.30
C PHE A 118 5.49 -13.68 8.77
N GLN A 119 5.15 -14.70 7.95
CA GLN A 119 4.19 -15.73 8.36
C GLN A 119 4.76 -16.61 9.48
N ASP A 120 6.03 -16.97 9.41
CA ASP A 120 6.73 -17.73 10.44
C ASP A 120 6.76 -16.98 11.78
N MET A 121 6.99 -15.66 11.77
CA MET A 121 6.91 -14.84 12.98
C MET A 121 5.50 -14.84 13.59
N GLN A 122 4.44 -14.75 12.78
CA GLN A 122 3.06 -14.82 13.28
C GLN A 122 2.70 -16.19 13.84
N TYR A 123 3.24 -17.26 13.28
CA TYR A 123 3.09 -18.62 13.81
C TYR A 123 3.74 -18.73 15.19
N ILE A 124 4.98 -18.27 15.35
CA ILE A 124 5.72 -18.29 16.62
C ILE A 124 4.98 -17.50 17.70
N LEU A 125 4.48 -16.29 17.38
CA LEU A 125 3.72 -15.48 18.34
C LEU A 125 2.39 -16.12 18.77
N ARG A 126 1.72 -16.85 17.87
CA ARG A 126 0.49 -17.59 18.23
C ARG A 126 0.78 -18.77 19.13
N VAL A 127 1.89 -19.47 18.91
CA VAL A 127 2.34 -20.56 19.77
C VAL A 127 2.67 -20.01 21.16
N ASP A 128 3.47 -18.94 21.27
CA ASP A 128 3.83 -18.34 22.57
C ASP A 128 2.62 -17.90 23.40
N ARG A 129 1.54 -17.43 22.77
CA ARG A 129 0.31 -17.03 23.48
C ARG A 129 -0.54 -18.23 23.94
N ALA A 130 -0.31 -19.42 23.40
CA ALA A 130 -1.03 -20.64 23.76
C ALA A 130 -0.35 -21.45 24.89
N ILE A 131 0.90 -21.11 25.23
CA ILE A 131 1.71 -21.74 26.29
C ILE A 131 1.86 -20.84 27.54
N GLY A 132 1.11 -19.73 27.63
CA GLY A 132 1.03 -18.84 28.79
C GLY A 132 -0.31 -18.91 29.51
#